data_AF-A0A9P8D5Y1-F1
#
_entry.id   AF-A0A9P8D5Y1-F1
#
_cell.length_a   1.000
_cell.length_b   1.000
_cell.length_c   1.000
_cell.angle_alpha   90.00
_cell.angle_beta   90.00
_cell.angle_gamma   90.00
#
_symmetry.space_group_name_H-M   'P 1'
#
loop_
_entity.id
_entity.type
_entity.pdbx_description
1 polymer ?
#
loop_
_entity_poly.entity_id
_entity_poly.type
_entity_poly.pdbx_seq_one_letter_code
_entity_poly.pdbx_strand_id
1 'polypeptide(L)'
;MKLFHLCLLLAAGLGEAFASPVAAMAAQTTKNLLVFGDSYSTVGFWPGGQLPSASSPIGNPGLPGQTTSAGLNWVGHVTSTLNTSLILTYDFAYSGATVDKKIVNSWAQYSMSEQVDLYKQYVAPKITKADALVAFWIGINDVGEAFWSKKSALVTECVNRYFELLQVLVNDGYSKFVLLSIPGKPRPFGKEK
;
A
#
# COMPACT_ATOMS: atom_id res chain seq x y z
N MET A 1 52.35 42.52 -17.31
CA MET A 1 50.98 42.73 -17.80
C MET A 1 50.03 41.99 -16.87
N LYS A 2 49.19 42.74 -16.14
CA LYS A 2 48.07 42.19 -15.36
C LYS A 2 47.00 41.69 -16.32
N LEU A 3 46.35 40.57 -16.04
CA LEU A 3 44.89 40.48 -16.12
C LEU A 3 44.42 39.33 -15.20
N PHE A 4 43.78 39.75 -14.10
CA PHE A 4 43.03 38.90 -13.19
C PHE A 4 41.72 38.48 -13.86
N HIS A 5 41.36 37.21 -13.78
CA HIS A 5 39.96 36.79 -13.90
C HIS A 5 39.55 36.04 -12.64
N LEU A 6 38.86 36.81 -11.79
CA LEU A 6 38.04 36.36 -10.68
C LEU A 6 36.71 35.89 -11.28
N CYS A 7 36.37 34.61 -11.15
CA CYS A 7 35.01 34.13 -11.39
C CYS A 7 34.48 33.41 -10.14
N LEU A 8 33.60 34.16 -9.48
CA LEU A 8 32.54 33.81 -8.55
C LEU A 8 32.28 32.32 -8.27
N LEU A 9 32.31 32.01 -6.96
CA LEU A 9 31.65 30.88 -6.33
C LEU A 9 30.13 30.93 -6.60
N LEU A 10 29.54 29.81 -7.01
CA LEU A 10 28.14 29.50 -6.71
C LEU A 10 28.10 28.18 -5.94
N ALA A 11 28.06 28.28 -4.61
CA ALA A 11 27.72 27.15 -3.77
C ALA A 11 26.22 26.88 -3.94
N ALA A 12 25.86 25.83 -4.69
CA ALA A 12 24.50 25.31 -4.69
C ALA A 12 24.26 24.61 -3.35
N GLY A 13 23.70 25.35 -2.39
CA GLY A 13 23.20 24.76 -1.15
C GLY A 13 22.01 23.87 -1.47
N LEU A 14 22.23 22.55 -1.53
CA LEU A 14 21.16 21.57 -1.42
C LEU A 14 20.67 21.62 0.02
N GLY A 15 19.63 22.42 0.27
CA GLY A 15 18.86 22.30 1.49
C GLY A 15 18.12 20.97 1.44
N GLU A 16 18.62 19.96 2.16
CA GLU A 16 17.77 18.82 2.51
C GLU A 16 16.66 19.35 3.38
N ALA A 17 15.46 19.45 2.80
CA ALA A 17 14.25 19.68 3.57
C ALA A 17 13.99 18.41 4.39
N PHE A 18 14.62 18.30 5.54
CA PHE A 18 14.14 17.42 6.59
C PHE A 18 12.73 17.91 6.91
N ALA A 19 11.72 17.12 6.53
CA ALA A 19 10.37 17.33 6.98
C ALA A 19 10.43 17.40 8.50
N SER A 20 10.25 18.61 9.05
CA SER A 20 10.21 18.78 10.50
C SER A 20 9.08 17.90 11.03
N PRO A 21 9.30 17.13 12.12
CA PRO A 21 8.20 16.41 12.73
C PRO A 21 7.13 17.44 13.09
N VAL A 22 5.95 17.28 12.52
CA VAL A 22 4.79 18.10 12.84
C VAL A 22 4.63 18.08 14.35
N ALA A 23 4.58 19.27 14.95
CA ALA A 23 4.48 19.48 16.38
C ALA A 23 3.39 18.57 16.97
N ALA A 24 3.70 17.97 18.12
CA ALA A 24 2.87 17.03 18.86
C ALA A 24 1.38 17.38 18.78
N MET A 25 0.64 16.67 17.92
CA MET A 25 -0.79 16.79 17.76
C MET A 25 -1.45 16.26 19.04
N ALA A 26 -1.86 17.18 19.91
CA ALA A 26 -2.61 16.86 21.12
C ALA A 26 -3.88 16.06 20.78
N ALA A 27 -4.01 14.89 21.42
CA ALA A 27 -5.22 14.06 21.54
C ALA A 27 -5.98 13.75 20.24
N GLN A 28 -5.30 13.58 19.11
CA GLN A 28 -5.97 13.06 17.94
C GLN A 28 -6.06 11.54 18.00
N THR A 29 -7.27 11.00 17.89
CA THR A 29 -7.53 9.55 17.90
C THR A 29 -6.64 8.89 16.85
N THR A 30 -5.72 8.03 17.29
CA THR A 30 -4.92 7.19 16.41
C THR A 30 -5.86 6.31 15.60
N LYS A 31 -5.74 6.38 14.28
CA LYS A 31 -6.50 5.53 13.36
C LYS A 31 -5.61 4.43 12.83
N ASN A 32 -6.21 3.30 12.52
CA ASN A 32 -5.52 2.17 11.90
C ASN A 32 -5.96 2.04 10.44
N LEU A 33 -5.01 1.78 9.55
CA LEU A 33 -5.27 1.43 8.17
C LEU A 33 -4.68 0.04 7.91
N LEU A 34 -5.51 -0.91 7.50
CA LEU A 34 -5.06 -2.20 7.01
C LEU A 34 -5.18 -2.19 5.49
N VAL A 35 -4.12 -2.57 4.79
CA VAL A 35 -4.10 -2.61 3.33
C VAL A 35 -3.77 -4.02 2.88
N PHE A 36 -4.61 -4.56 2.01
CA PHE A 36 -4.42 -5.83 1.33
C PHE A 36 -4.45 -5.56 -0.17
N GLY A 37 -3.52 -6.14 -0.92
CA GLY A 37 -3.44 -5.81 -2.34
C GLY A 37 -2.16 -6.24 -3.03
N ASP A 38 -1.87 -5.53 -4.11
CA ASP A 38 -0.72 -5.80 -4.96
C ASP A 38 0.30 -4.64 -5.02
N SER A 39 1.07 -4.61 -6.11
CA SER A 39 2.06 -3.58 -6.44
C SER A 39 1.54 -2.15 -6.38
N TYR A 40 0.25 -1.90 -6.58
CA TYR A 40 -0.32 -0.55 -6.49
C TYR A 40 -0.35 -0.01 -5.06
N SER A 41 -0.26 -0.90 -4.06
CA SER A 41 -0.38 -0.55 -2.65
C SER A 41 0.88 -0.81 -1.85
N THR A 42 1.70 -1.79 -2.25
CA THR A 42 2.83 -2.24 -1.43
C THR A 42 3.82 -1.13 -1.06
N VAL A 43 4.17 -1.09 0.23
CA VAL A 43 5.28 -0.31 0.81
C VAL A 43 6.40 -1.21 1.33
N GLY A 44 6.34 -2.52 1.06
CA GLY A 44 7.34 -3.50 1.49
C GLY A 44 7.26 -3.89 2.97
N PHE A 45 6.10 -3.70 3.62
CA PHE A 45 5.95 -3.96 5.04
C PHE A 45 6.04 -5.44 5.41
N TRP A 46 6.87 -5.76 6.42
CA TRP A 46 6.94 -7.10 7.01
C TRP A 46 6.33 -7.12 8.43
N PRO A 47 5.19 -7.80 8.64
CA PRO A 47 4.50 -7.78 9.94
C PRO A 47 5.21 -8.57 11.05
N GLY A 48 6.21 -9.40 10.71
CA GLY A 48 7.10 -10.00 11.71
C GLY A 48 8.21 -9.06 12.19
N GLY A 49 8.37 -7.88 11.59
CA GLY A 49 9.32 -6.84 11.98
C GLY A 49 8.72 -5.81 12.95
N GLN A 50 9.25 -4.59 12.91
CA GLN A 50 8.72 -3.47 13.70
C GLN A 50 7.33 -3.06 13.17
N LEU A 51 6.31 -3.20 14.01
CA LEU A 51 4.97 -2.74 13.71
C LEU A 51 4.88 -1.19 13.66
N PRO A 52 3.89 -0.64 12.95
CA PRO A 52 3.59 0.78 12.95
C PRO A 52 3.52 1.42 14.34
N SER A 53 4.08 2.61 14.46
CA SER A 53 4.04 3.44 15.67
C SER A 53 3.95 4.92 15.30
N ALA A 54 3.74 5.80 16.28
CA ALA A 54 3.69 7.25 16.04
C ALA A 54 4.97 7.80 15.39
N SER A 55 6.13 7.22 15.68
CA SER A 55 7.42 7.61 15.10
C SER A 55 7.78 6.88 13.81
N SER A 56 7.12 5.76 13.50
CA SER A 56 7.24 5.05 12.22
C SER A 56 5.87 4.55 11.76
N PRO A 57 5.06 5.39 11.08
CA PRO A 57 3.63 5.10 10.87
C PRO A 57 3.35 4.01 9.84
N ILE A 58 4.35 3.57 9.06
CA ILE A 58 4.28 2.35 8.23
C ILE A 58 5.12 1.18 8.79
N GLY A 59 5.77 1.37 9.95
CA GLY A 59 6.59 0.34 10.58
C GLY A 59 7.95 0.17 9.89
N ASN A 60 8.11 -0.95 9.18
CA ASN A 60 9.37 -1.35 8.54
C ASN A 60 9.09 -1.78 7.09
N PRO A 61 9.86 -1.31 6.08
CA PRO A 61 10.87 -0.26 6.14
C PRO A 61 10.26 1.13 6.45
N GLY A 62 11.11 2.11 6.78
CA GLY A 62 10.65 3.48 7.05
C GLY A 62 10.07 4.16 5.80
N LEU A 63 9.20 5.15 6.00
CA LEU A 63 8.55 5.93 4.94
C LEU A 63 9.58 6.51 3.94
N PRO A 64 9.37 6.41 2.61
CA PRO A 64 8.16 5.98 1.89
C PRO A 64 7.98 4.45 1.78
N GLY A 65 8.90 3.67 2.32
CA GLY A 65 8.97 2.23 2.15
C GLY A 65 9.55 1.81 0.80
N GLN A 66 9.29 0.56 0.40
CA GLN A 66 9.63 0.02 -0.91
C GLN A 66 8.38 0.00 -1.79
N THR A 67 8.27 0.96 -2.72
CA THR A 67 7.08 1.12 -3.57
C THR A 67 7.40 0.93 -5.05
N THR A 68 6.36 0.73 -5.86
CA THR A 68 6.45 0.70 -7.33
C THR A 68 6.25 2.07 -8.00
N SER A 69 6.20 3.15 -7.19
CA SER A 69 5.86 4.51 -7.62
C SER A 69 7.04 5.47 -7.67
N ALA A 70 8.27 4.99 -7.43
CA ALA A 70 9.48 5.80 -7.29
C ALA A 70 9.39 6.89 -6.19
N GLY A 71 8.53 6.68 -5.20
CA GLY A 71 8.25 7.62 -4.12
C GLY A 71 7.09 7.14 -3.25
N LEU A 72 6.29 8.08 -2.75
CA LEU A 72 5.02 7.74 -2.07
C LEU A 72 4.03 7.19 -3.09
N ASN A 73 3.49 6.01 -2.80
CA ASN A 73 2.26 5.56 -3.43
C ASN A 73 1.04 6.11 -2.66
N TRP A 74 -0.17 5.69 -3.02
CA TRP A 74 -1.39 6.17 -2.35
C TRP A 74 -1.41 5.85 -0.84
N VAL A 75 -0.85 4.69 -0.43
CA VAL A 75 -0.74 4.28 0.97
C VAL A 75 0.15 5.26 1.74
N GLY A 76 1.33 5.57 1.19
CA GLY A 76 2.23 6.56 1.76
C GLY A 76 1.58 7.95 1.86
N HIS A 77 0.88 8.38 0.80
CA HIS A 77 0.18 9.66 0.78
C HIS A 77 -0.92 9.77 1.84
N VAL A 78 -1.80 8.77 1.94
CA VAL A 78 -2.86 8.73 2.95
C VAL A 78 -2.28 8.66 4.36
N THR A 79 -1.17 7.96 4.56
CA THR A 79 -0.56 7.80 5.89
C THR A 79 0.13 9.07 6.39
N SER A 80 0.76 9.85 5.49
CA SER A 80 1.73 10.89 5.89
C SER A 80 1.49 12.31 5.34
N THR A 81 0.70 12.47 4.28
CA THR A 81 0.52 13.78 3.61
C THR A 81 -0.93 14.25 3.56
N LEU A 82 -1.88 13.33 3.45
CA LEU A 82 -3.31 13.61 3.31
C LEU A 82 -4.09 13.29 4.59
N ASN A 83 -3.42 12.77 5.61
CA ASN A 83 -4.02 12.48 6.89
C ASN A 83 -4.26 13.77 7.67
N THR A 84 -5.43 13.87 8.29
CA THR A 84 -5.67 14.90 9.30
C THR A 84 -5.27 14.45 10.69
N SER A 85 -5.13 13.13 10.93
CA SER A 85 -4.78 12.47 12.22
C SER A 85 -3.62 11.50 12.11
N LEU A 86 -3.03 11.05 13.22
CA LEU A 86 -2.07 9.94 13.16
C LEU A 86 -2.76 8.69 12.58
N ILE A 87 -2.15 8.12 11.54
CA ILE A 87 -2.57 6.85 10.94
C ILE A 87 -1.43 5.85 11.09
N LEU A 88 -1.72 4.70 11.69
CA LEU A 88 -0.83 3.55 11.74
C LEU A 88 -1.24 2.57 10.65
N THR A 89 -0.35 2.34 9.69
CA THR A 89 -0.66 1.64 8.46
C THR A 89 0.03 0.28 8.42
N TYR A 90 -0.78 -0.78 8.41
CA TYR A 90 -0.38 -2.18 8.29
C TYR A 90 -0.67 -2.62 6.86
N ASP A 91 0.33 -2.47 5.99
CA ASP A 91 0.20 -2.79 4.57
C ASP A 91 0.74 -4.18 4.24
N PHE A 92 -0.16 -5.13 4.07
CA PHE A 92 0.18 -6.50 3.69
C PHE A 92 0.32 -6.67 2.18
N ALA A 93 0.07 -5.62 1.37
CA ALA A 93 0.11 -5.74 -0.08
C ALA A 93 1.50 -6.16 -0.58
N TYR A 94 1.51 -7.00 -1.62
CA TYR A 94 2.73 -7.55 -2.18
C TYR A 94 2.71 -7.50 -3.71
N SER A 95 3.79 -7.06 -4.34
CA SER A 95 3.90 -6.96 -5.80
C SER A 95 3.57 -8.27 -6.50
N GLY A 96 2.72 -8.21 -7.52
CA GLY A 96 2.28 -9.39 -8.28
C GLY A 96 1.20 -10.23 -7.60
N ALA A 97 0.74 -9.88 -6.39
CA ALA A 97 -0.26 -10.66 -5.67
C ALA A 97 -1.54 -10.86 -6.51
N THR A 98 -1.98 -12.12 -6.58
CA THR A 98 -3.33 -12.52 -7.00
C THR A 98 -4.22 -12.67 -5.76
N VAL A 99 -5.52 -12.90 -5.95
CA VAL A 99 -6.43 -13.13 -4.80
C VAL A 99 -6.06 -14.39 -4.01
N ASP A 100 -5.71 -15.46 -4.72
CA ASP A 100 -5.27 -16.74 -4.14
C ASP A 100 -4.50 -17.54 -5.19
N LYS A 101 -3.28 -17.98 -4.85
CA LYS A 101 -2.43 -18.78 -5.75
C LYS A 101 -3.03 -20.13 -6.14
N LYS A 102 -4.00 -20.63 -5.36
CA LYS A 102 -4.72 -21.87 -5.69
C LYS A 102 -5.74 -21.68 -6.82
N ILE A 103 -6.12 -20.44 -7.13
CA ILE A 103 -7.04 -20.09 -8.23
C ILE A 103 -6.22 -19.58 -9.41
N VAL A 104 -5.40 -18.55 -9.18
CA VAL A 104 -4.49 -17.98 -10.19
C VAL A 104 -3.09 -17.92 -9.60
N ASN A 105 -2.20 -18.76 -10.11
CA ASN A 105 -0.81 -18.79 -9.68
C ASN A 105 -0.09 -17.47 -10.06
N SER A 106 0.87 -17.06 -9.24
CA SER A 106 1.70 -15.88 -9.46
C SER A 106 3.09 -16.09 -8.83
N TRP A 107 4.09 -15.34 -9.31
CA TRP A 107 5.44 -15.31 -8.73
C TRP A 107 5.50 -14.63 -7.36
N ALA A 108 4.46 -13.87 -6.99
CA ALA A 108 4.41 -13.14 -5.73
C ALA A 108 4.66 -14.05 -4.52
N GLN A 109 5.39 -13.57 -3.53
CA GLN A 109 5.58 -14.34 -2.29
C GLN A 109 4.27 -14.49 -1.52
N TYR A 110 3.39 -13.49 -1.53
CA TYR A 110 2.12 -13.51 -0.82
C TYR A 110 0.94 -13.06 -1.71
N SER A 111 -0.01 -13.95 -1.95
CA SER A 111 -1.36 -13.64 -2.46
C SER A 111 -2.24 -13.05 -1.35
N MET A 112 -3.40 -12.46 -1.71
CA MET A 112 -4.30 -11.87 -0.72
C MET A 112 -4.72 -12.87 0.37
N SER A 113 -4.93 -14.15 0.04
CA SER A 113 -5.21 -15.18 1.04
C SER A 113 -4.08 -15.33 2.07
N GLU A 114 -2.83 -15.37 1.61
CA GLU A 114 -1.64 -15.42 2.47
C GLU A 114 -1.45 -14.11 3.25
N GLN A 115 -1.81 -12.96 2.67
CA GLN A 115 -1.80 -11.66 3.37
C GLN A 115 -2.80 -11.63 4.54
N VAL A 116 -3.98 -12.22 4.37
CA VAL A 116 -4.96 -12.38 5.46
C VAL A 116 -4.41 -13.29 6.56
N ASP A 117 -3.65 -14.33 6.22
CA ASP A 117 -3.00 -15.19 7.21
C ASP A 117 -1.88 -14.45 7.97
N LEU A 118 -1.07 -13.65 7.28
CA LEU A 118 -0.09 -12.77 7.94
C LEU A 118 -0.75 -11.79 8.90
N TYR A 119 -1.87 -11.19 8.50
CA TYR A 119 -2.67 -10.34 9.38
C TYR A 119 -3.08 -11.08 10.66
N LYS A 120 -3.71 -12.25 10.53
CA LYS A 120 -4.16 -13.07 11.68
C LYS A 120 -3.01 -13.40 12.62
N GLN A 121 -1.87 -13.77 12.06
CA GLN A 121 -0.72 -14.23 12.83
C GLN A 121 -0.06 -13.09 13.62
N TYR A 122 0.17 -11.95 12.97
CA TYR A 122 1.09 -10.95 13.51
C TYR A 122 0.41 -9.70 14.07
N VAL A 123 -0.77 -9.34 13.55
CA VAL A 123 -1.40 -8.02 13.77
C VAL A 123 -2.75 -8.13 14.47
N ALA A 124 -3.61 -9.08 14.10
CA ALA A 124 -4.93 -9.27 14.71
C ALA A 124 -4.93 -9.29 16.25
N PRO A 125 -3.94 -9.94 16.93
CA PRO A 125 -3.91 -9.97 18.39
C PRO A 125 -3.48 -8.64 19.05
N LYS A 126 -2.96 -7.68 18.28
CA LYS A 126 -2.28 -6.48 18.81
C LYS A 126 -2.98 -5.18 18.44
N ILE A 127 -3.85 -5.19 17.42
CA ILE A 127 -4.46 -3.99 16.85
C ILE A 127 -5.83 -3.67 17.47
N THR A 128 -6.11 -2.39 17.66
CA THR A 128 -7.46 -1.91 18.04
C THR A 128 -8.32 -1.71 16.80
N LYS A 129 -9.52 -2.30 16.80
CA LYS A 129 -10.39 -2.37 15.61
C LYS A 129 -11.37 -1.19 15.48
N ALA A 130 -11.73 -0.51 16.58
CA ALA A 130 -12.78 0.52 16.60
C ALA A 130 -12.56 1.66 15.58
N ASP A 131 -11.31 2.08 15.40
CA ASP A 131 -10.91 3.13 14.46
C ASP A 131 -10.02 2.61 13.32
N ALA A 132 -10.30 1.38 12.87
CA ALA A 132 -9.63 0.77 11.75
C ALA A 132 -10.43 0.89 10.44
N LEU A 133 -9.74 1.22 9.35
CA LEU A 133 -10.22 1.12 7.98
C LEU A 133 -9.49 -0.04 7.29
N VAL A 134 -10.22 -0.90 6.59
CA VAL A 134 -9.64 -1.98 5.79
C VAL A 134 -9.77 -1.64 4.31
N ALA A 135 -8.66 -1.60 3.60
CA ALA A 135 -8.61 -1.34 2.17
C ALA A 135 -8.17 -2.58 1.40
N PHE A 136 -8.88 -2.87 0.32
CA PHE A 136 -8.55 -3.92 -0.62
C PHE A 136 -8.34 -3.33 -2.02
N TRP A 137 -7.18 -3.56 -2.62
CA TRP A 137 -6.92 -3.27 -4.03
C TRP A 137 -6.10 -4.38 -4.67
N ILE A 138 -6.81 -5.31 -5.31
CA ILE A 138 -6.29 -6.56 -5.86
C ILE A 138 -7.07 -6.90 -7.14
N GLY A 139 -6.61 -7.87 -7.92
CA GLY A 139 -7.33 -8.42 -9.07
C GLY A 139 -6.64 -8.15 -10.40
N ILE A 140 -5.71 -7.20 -10.48
CA ILE A 140 -5.04 -6.86 -11.74
C ILE A 140 -4.15 -8.01 -12.21
N ASN A 141 -3.49 -8.70 -11.27
CA ASN A 141 -2.66 -9.84 -11.58
C ASN A 141 -3.51 -11.07 -11.92
N ASP A 142 -4.70 -11.24 -11.34
CA ASP A 142 -5.63 -12.32 -11.68
C ASP A 142 -6.05 -12.27 -13.16
N VAL A 143 -6.36 -11.07 -13.66
CA VAL A 143 -6.65 -10.86 -15.09
C VAL A 143 -5.37 -10.83 -15.94
N GLY A 144 -4.27 -10.32 -15.40
CA GLY A 144 -2.98 -10.22 -16.06
C GLY A 144 -2.38 -11.58 -16.40
N GLU A 145 -2.36 -12.50 -15.43
CA GLU A 145 -1.85 -13.87 -15.62
C GLU A 145 -2.66 -14.63 -16.68
N ALA A 146 -3.99 -14.46 -16.69
CA ALA A 146 -4.85 -15.02 -17.72
C ALA A 146 -4.53 -14.43 -19.11
N PHE A 147 -4.35 -13.11 -19.19
CA PHE A 147 -3.97 -12.42 -20.43
C PHE A 147 -2.64 -12.94 -21.00
N TRP A 148 -1.58 -12.98 -20.18
CA TRP A 148 -0.26 -13.47 -20.61
C TRP A 148 -0.28 -14.95 -20.98
N SER A 149 -1.09 -15.74 -20.28
CA SER A 149 -1.29 -17.16 -20.57
C SER A 149 -2.22 -17.44 -21.76
N LYS A 150 -2.80 -16.42 -22.39
CA LYS A 150 -3.81 -16.55 -23.47
C LYS A 150 -5.01 -17.41 -23.06
N LYS A 151 -5.46 -17.27 -21.81
CA LYS A 151 -6.62 -17.96 -21.24
C LYS A 151 -7.68 -16.96 -20.80
N SER A 152 -8.91 -17.43 -20.65
CA SER A 152 -9.95 -16.65 -19.98
C SER A 152 -9.61 -16.49 -18.50
N ALA A 153 -9.86 -15.30 -17.96
CA ALA A 153 -9.71 -15.05 -16.54
C ALA A 153 -10.81 -15.79 -15.75
N LEU A 154 -10.45 -16.38 -14.62
CA LEU A 154 -11.34 -17.05 -13.67
C LEU A 154 -12.05 -16.01 -12.78
N VAL A 155 -12.72 -15.04 -13.40
CA VAL A 155 -13.23 -13.84 -12.71
C VAL A 155 -14.21 -14.20 -11.59
N THR A 156 -15.13 -15.14 -11.85
CA THR A 156 -16.14 -15.55 -10.86
C THR A 156 -15.48 -16.19 -9.64
N GLU A 157 -14.53 -17.11 -9.85
CA GLU A 157 -13.78 -17.76 -8.78
C GLU A 157 -12.97 -16.76 -7.97
N CYS A 158 -12.29 -15.82 -8.66
CA CYS A 158 -11.51 -14.78 -8.00
C CYS A 158 -12.38 -13.85 -7.15
N VAL A 159 -13.54 -13.42 -7.66
CA VAL A 159 -14.47 -12.54 -6.93
C VAL A 159 -15.10 -13.27 -5.73
N ASN A 160 -15.49 -14.53 -5.88
CA ASN A 160 -15.99 -15.32 -4.76
C ASN A 160 -14.92 -15.42 -3.66
N ARG A 161 -13.68 -15.75 -4.03
CA ARG A 161 -12.57 -15.85 -3.08
C ARG A 161 -12.25 -14.52 -2.41
N TYR A 162 -12.33 -13.42 -3.15
CA TYR A 162 -12.17 -12.07 -2.61
C TYR A 162 -13.17 -11.80 -1.48
N PHE A 163 -14.46 -12.10 -1.70
CA PHE A 163 -15.50 -11.86 -0.69
C PHE A 163 -15.41 -12.83 0.50
N GLU A 164 -14.98 -14.08 0.30
CA GLU A 164 -14.66 -14.99 1.40
C GLU A 164 -13.56 -14.43 2.31
N LEU A 165 -12.48 -13.92 1.71
CA LEU A 165 -11.37 -13.33 2.44
C LEU A 165 -11.79 -12.03 3.14
N LEU A 166 -12.59 -11.17 2.49
CA LEU A 166 -13.19 -9.99 3.13
C LEU A 166 -14.04 -10.39 4.34
N GLN A 167 -14.85 -11.45 4.21
CA GLN A 167 -15.71 -11.94 5.29
C GLN A 167 -14.92 -12.37 6.52
N VAL A 168 -13.68 -12.84 6.36
CA VAL A 168 -12.78 -13.12 7.50
C VAL A 168 -12.55 -11.87 8.34
N LEU A 169 -12.33 -10.71 7.72
CA LEU A 169 -12.11 -9.45 8.43
C LEU A 169 -13.42 -8.93 9.05
N VAL A 170 -14.55 -9.09 8.36
CA VAL A 170 -15.87 -8.78 8.94
C VAL A 170 -16.12 -9.60 10.21
N ASN A 171 -15.88 -10.91 10.14
CA ASN A 171 -16.05 -11.82 11.29
C ASN A 171 -15.09 -11.51 12.43
N ASP A 172 -13.93 -10.94 12.12
CA ASP A 172 -12.95 -10.51 13.12
C ASP A 172 -13.30 -9.12 13.73
N GLY A 173 -14.37 -8.47 13.26
CA GLY A 173 -14.95 -7.28 13.88
C GLY A 173 -14.69 -5.96 13.16
N TYR A 174 -14.15 -5.98 11.93
CA TYR A 174 -14.05 -4.77 11.12
C TYR A 174 -15.39 -4.41 10.46
N SER A 175 -15.69 -3.12 10.40
CA SER A 175 -16.95 -2.60 9.83
C SER A 175 -16.77 -1.49 8.81
N LYS A 176 -15.54 -0.98 8.60
CA LYS A 176 -15.22 0.11 7.67
C LYS A 176 -14.30 -0.46 6.59
N PHE A 177 -14.79 -0.46 5.34
CA PHE A 177 -14.09 -1.05 4.21
C PHE A 177 -14.02 -0.09 3.02
N VAL A 178 -12.91 -0.12 2.29
CA VAL A 178 -12.76 0.48 0.96
C VAL A 178 -12.34 -0.61 -0.01
N LEU A 179 -13.14 -0.80 -1.05
CA LEU A 179 -12.91 -1.81 -2.08
C LEU A 179 -12.61 -1.08 -3.39
N LEU A 180 -11.37 -1.17 -3.86
CA LEU A 180 -10.95 -0.53 -5.11
C LEU A 180 -11.09 -1.51 -6.27
N SER A 181 -11.68 -1.03 -7.36
CA SER A 181 -11.79 -1.81 -8.59
C SER A 181 -10.45 -1.87 -9.34
N ILE A 182 -10.27 -2.92 -10.14
CA ILE A 182 -9.16 -3.01 -11.09
C ILE A 182 -9.18 -1.78 -12.01
N PRO A 183 -8.04 -1.08 -12.20
CA PRO A 183 -7.97 0.04 -13.11
C PRO A 183 -8.43 -0.38 -14.51
N GLY A 184 -9.33 0.41 -15.11
CA GLY A 184 -9.73 0.20 -16.49
C GLY A 184 -8.54 0.35 -17.44
N LYS A 185 -8.59 -0.32 -18.60
CA LYS A 185 -7.64 -0.05 -19.68
C LYS A 185 -7.69 1.45 -20.01
N PRO A 186 -6.56 2.17 -20.10
CA PRO A 186 -6.58 3.53 -20.62
C PRO A 186 -7.28 3.51 -21.97
N ARG A 187 -8.30 4.35 -22.15
CA ARG A 187 -8.85 4.58 -23.49
C ARG A 187 -7.67 5.01 -24.37
N PRO A 188 -7.51 4.47 -25.60
CA PRO A 188 -6.54 5.03 -26.52
C PRO A 188 -6.83 6.53 -26.63
N PHE A 189 -5.82 7.36 -26.37
CA PHE A 189 -5.91 8.77 -26.70
C PHE A 189 -6.30 8.88 -28.18
N GLY A 190 -7.39 9.58 -28.49
CA GLY A 190 -7.76 9.91 -29.88
C GLY A 190 -8.74 8.99 -30.61
N LYS A 191 -9.60 8.23 -29.92
CA LYS A 191 -10.82 7.69 -30.56
C LYS A 191 -12.07 8.29 -29.93
N GLU A 192 -12.50 9.42 -30.51
CA GLU A 192 -13.88 9.86 -30.43
C GLU A 192 -14.79 8.89 -31.21
N LYS A 193 -16.07 8.90 -30.83
CA LYS A 193 -17.11 7.98 -31.30
C LYS A 193 -17.39 8.10 -32.79
#